data_AF-A0A5P9C8H1-F1
#
_entry.id   AF-A0A5P9C8H1-F1
#
_cell.length_a   1.000
_cell.length_b   1.000
_cell.length_c   1.000
_cell.angle_alpha   90.00
_cell.angle_beta   90.00
_cell.angle_gamma   90.00
#
_symmetry.space_group_name_H-M   'P 1'
#
loop_
_entity.id
_entity.type
_entity.pdbx_description
1 polymer ?
#
loop_
_entity_poly.entity_id
_entity_poly.type
_entity_poly.pdbx_seq_one_letter_code
_entity_poly.pdbx_strand_id
1 'polypeptide(L)' 'MSLHDNAAQRPDTSTRQLPVGGFVIDAEGREVPITEDMIQRACSELEENRQASDEPD' A
#
# COMPACT_ATOMS: atom_id res chain seq x y z
N MET A 1 -42.47 -29.88 -0.16
CA MET A 1 -41.61 -29.24 -1.18
C MET A 1 -40.56 -28.45 -0.42
N SER A 2 -39.43 -29.07 -0.09
CA SER A 2 -38.38 -28.45 0.72
C SER A 2 -37.59 -27.44 -0.11
N LEU A 3 -37.63 -26.18 0.33
CA LEU A 3 -36.77 -25.11 -0.15
C LEU A 3 -35.32 -25.52 0.13
N HIS A 4 -34.53 -25.73 -0.92
CA HIS A 4 -33.10 -25.93 -0.74
C HIS A 4 -32.49 -24.59 -0.32
N ASP A 5 -32.02 -24.53 0.94
CA ASP A 5 -31.14 -23.49 1.45
C ASP A 5 -29.86 -23.44 0.62
N ASN A 6 -29.77 -22.46 -0.27
CA ASN A 6 -28.54 -22.13 -1.01
C ASN A 6 -27.65 -21.21 -0.16
N ALA A 7 -27.38 -21.60 1.09
CA ALA A 7 -26.66 -20.79 2.08
C ALA A 7 -25.14 -21.08 2.13
N ALA A 8 -24.59 -21.85 1.19
CA ALA A 8 -23.26 -22.46 1.34
C ALA A 8 -22.25 -22.21 0.21
N GLN A 9 -22.44 -21.20 -0.64
CA GLN A 9 -21.38 -20.75 -1.55
C GLN A 9 -21.12 -19.25 -1.40
N ARG A 10 -20.53 -18.86 -0.27
CA ARG A 10 -19.71 -17.65 -0.25
C ARG A 10 -18.42 -18.02 -0.98
N PRO A 11 -18.01 -17.30 -2.05
CA PRO A 11 -16.69 -17.53 -2.64
C PRO A 11 -15.66 -17.37 -1.53
N ASP A 12 -14.80 -18.37 -1.40
CA ASP A 12 -13.65 -18.36 -0.51
C ASP A 12 -12.74 -17.23 -0.97
N THR A 13 -13.00 -16.02 -0.46
CA THR A 13 -12.09 -14.90 -0.55
C THR A 13 -10.97 -15.19 0.41
N SER A 14 -10.17 -16.21 0.08
CA SER A 14 -8.82 -16.37 0.60
C SER A 14 -8.21 -14.99 0.49
N THR A 15 -8.10 -14.31 1.62
CA THR A 15 -7.65 -12.93 1.72
C THR A 15 -6.19 -12.96 1.32
N ARG A 16 -5.95 -12.91 0.01
CA ARG A 16 -4.64 -12.63 -0.55
C ARG A 16 -4.20 -11.39 0.17
N GLN A 17 -3.18 -11.53 1.03
CA GLN A 17 -2.69 -10.45 1.87
C GLN A 17 -2.16 -9.37 0.94
N LEU A 18 -3.06 -8.49 0.51
CA LEU A 18 -2.72 -7.36 -0.33
C LEU A 18 -1.85 -6.43 0.52
N PRO A 19 -0.79 -5.85 -0.06
CA PRO A 19 0.01 -4.85 0.63
C PRO A 19 -0.90 -3.75 1.16
N VAL A 20 -0.85 -3.52 2.48
CA VAL A 20 -1.76 -2.58 3.17
C VAL A 20 -1.54 -1.14 2.71
N GLY A 21 -0.32 -0.82 2.25
CA GLY A 21 0.07 0.50 1.75
C GLY A 21 -0.20 0.75 0.26
N GLY A 22 -0.74 -0.22 -0.49
CA GLY A 22 -0.94 -0.09 -1.93
C GLY A 22 0.35 -0.26 -2.74
N PHE A 23 0.38 0.37 -3.93
CA PHE A 23 1.46 0.23 -4.91
C PHE A 23 1.88 1.59 -5.47
N VAL A 24 3.16 1.72 -5.80
CA VAL A 24 3.70 2.83 -6.61
C VAL A 24 3.93 2.34 -8.03
N ILE A 25 3.79 3.23 -9.02
CA ILE A 25 4.16 2.94 -10.40
C ILE A 25 5.62 3.34 -10.60
N ASP A 26 6.48 2.37 -10.95
CA ASP A 26 7.88 2.65 -11.26
C ASP A 26 8.06 3.25 -12.67
N ALA A 27 9.29 3.62 -13.02
CA ALA A 27 9.60 4.21 -14.32
C ALA A 27 9.33 3.27 -15.51
N GLU A 28 9.24 1.96 -15.26
CA GLU A 28 8.92 0.94 -16.27
C GLU A 28 7.41 0.70 -16.37
N GLY A 29 6.59 1.42 -15.57
CA GLY A 29 5.14 1.31 -15.55
C GLY A 29 4.61 0.12 -14.75
N ARG A 30 5.44 -0.49 -13.88
CA ARG A 30 5.02 -1.63 -13.06
C ARG A 30 4.52 -1.17 -11.70
N GLU A 31 3.52 -1.88 -11.18
CA GLU A 31 3.04 -1.71 -9.81
C GLU A 31 4.00 -2.39 -8.82
N VAL A 32 4.69 -1.59 -8.02
CA VAL A 32 5.61 -2.04 -6.97
C VAL A 32 4.95 -1.85 -5.60
N PRO A 33 4.84 -2.89 -4.75
CA PRO A 33 4.28 -2.77 -3.42
C PRO A 33 4.99 -1.69 -2.60
N ILE A 34 4.23 -0.85 -1.92
CA ILE A 34 4.81 0.13 -0.98
C ILE A 34 5.28 -0.61 0.26
N THR A 35 6.57 -0.46 0.60
CA THR A 35 7.20 -1.05 1.77
C THR A 35 7.44 0.01 2.84
N GLU A 36 7.65 -0.43 4.08
CA GLU A 36 8.04 0.46 5.18
C GLU A 36 9.36 1.21 4.90
N ASP A 37 10.34 0.55 4.28
CA ASP A 37 11.61 1.18 3.89
C ASP A 37 11.41 2.38 2.95
N MET A 38 10.50 2.24 1.99
CA MET A 38 10.15 3.33 1.08
C MET A 38 9.53 4.52 1.83
N ILE A 39 8.69 4.25 2.83
CA ILE A 39 8.08 5.29 3.67
C ILE A 39 9.14 6.00 4.51
N GLN A 40 10.03 5.25 5.17
CA GLN A 40 11.08 5.82 6.01
C GLN A 40 12.02 6.72 5.22
N ARG A 41 12.45 6.27 4.04
CA ARG A 41 13.27 7.07 3.13
C ARG A 41 12.59 8.37 2.72
N ALA A 42 11.32 8.30 2.32
CA ALA A 42 10.54 9.49 1.97
C ALA A 42 10.43 10.46 3.16
N CYS A 43 10.20 9.96 4.37
CA CYS A 43 10.18 10.79 5.58
C CYS A 43 11.53 11.47 5.82
N SER A 44 12.66 10.75 5.72
CA SER A 44 13.99 11.32 5.90
C SER A 44 14.30 12.41 4.87
N GLU A 45 14.02 12.17 3.59
CA GLU A 45 14.22 13.15 2.51
C GLU A 45 13.39 14.43 2.76
N LEU A 46 12.15 14.29 3.25
CA LEU A 46 11.30 15.43 3.60
C LEU A 46 11.85 16.23 4.79
N GLU A 47 12.40 15.57 5.80
CA GLU A 47 13.01 16.22 6.97
C GLU A 47 14.30 16.96 6.62
N GLU A 48 15.14 16.39 5.77
CA GLU A 48 16.35 17.03 5.26
C GLU A 48 16.01 18.29 4.46
N ASN A 49 15.03 18.19 3.56
CA ASN A 49 14.57 19.33 2.76
C ASN A 49 13.98 20.45 3.63
N ARG A 50 13.25 20.11 4.70
CA ARG A 50 12.73 21.11 5.65
C ARG A 50 13.85 21.84 6.37
N GLN A 51 14.86 21.11 6.85
CA GLN A 51 16.01 21.72 7.55
C GLN A 51 16.82 22.62 6.62
N ALA A 52 17.01 22.22 5.36
CA ALA A 52 17.70 23.05 4.36
C ALA A 52 16.93 24.35 4.05
N SER A 53 15.60 24.36 4.14
CA SER A 53 14.78 25.57 3.97
C SER A 53 14.73 26.48 5.20
N ASP A 54 15.15 25.98 6.37
CA ASP A 54 15.14 26.71 7.65
C ASP A 54 16.53 27.31 8.00
N GLU A 55 17.55 27.19 7.14
CA GLU A 55 18.86 27.83 7.36
C GLU A 55 18.74 29.36 7.14
N PRO A 56 18.96 30.19 8.18
CA PRO A 56 18.84 31.64 8.06
C PRO A 56 20.08 32.21 7.35
N ASP A 57 19.85 33.04 6.33
CA ASP A 57 20.84 33.97 5.72
C ASP A 57 21.35 34.97 6.78
#